data_AF-A0A849EAH8-F1
#
_entry.id   AF-A0A849EAH8-F1
#
_cell.length_a   1.000
_cell.length_b   1.000
_cell.length_c   1.000
_cell.angle_alpha   90.00
_cell.angle_beta   90.00
_cell.angle_gamma   90.00
#
_symmetry.space_group_name_H-M   'P 1'
#
loop_
_entity.id
_entity.type
_entity.pdbx_description
1 polymer ?
#
loop_
_entity_poly.entity_id
_entity_poly.type
_entity_poly.pdbx_seq_one_letter_code
_entity_poly.pdbx_strand_id
1 'polypeptide(L)'
;MKLSRLAIAALPFFAIALSPAMAQENSMGFFITSAGSGNGGNLGGLEGADAHCAKLAEAAGSTGRTWKAYLSTQEDGKRGISARDRIGKGPWHNAKGVLIASDLDQLHLAPNLVKSTGLDENGNLINGRGDKPNKHDILTGTMADGTAYFPN
;
A
#
# COMPACT_ATOMS: atom_id res chain seq x y z
N MET A 1 48.61 -30.67 59.22
CA MET A 1 48.15 -30.48 57.82
C MET A 1 46.66 -30.13 57.84
N LYS A 2 46.30 -28.87 57.56
CA LYS A 2 44.92 -28.44 57.33
C LYS A 2 44.89 -27.80 55.94
N LEU A 3 44.24 -28.48 54.98
CA LEU A 3 44.01 -27.96 53.63
C LEU A 3 42.62 -27.31 53.61
N SER A 4 42.60 -25.98 53.53
CA SER A 4 41.39 -25.18 53.33
C SER A 4 40.96 -25.26 51.87
N ARG A 5 39.75 -25.76 51.61
CA ARG A 5 39.13 -25.77 50.28
C ARG A 5 38.49 -24.40 50.03
N LEU A 6 39.02 -23.63 49.08
CA LEU A 6 38.31 -22.46 48.51
C LEU A 6 37.24 -22.96 47.54
N ALA A 7 35.98 -22.62 47.80
CA ALA A 7 34.88 -22.80 46.87
C ALA A 7 34.75 -21.55 45.99
N ILE A 8 34.92 -21.70 44.68
CA ILE A 8 34.69 -20.65 43.68
C ILE A 8 33.22 -20.76 43.24
N ALA A 9 32.40 -19.77 43.60
CA ALA A 9 31.03 -19.66 43.11
C ALA A 9 31.03 -18.97 41.74
N ALA A 10 30.65 -19.71 40.69
CA ALA A 10 30.49 -19.16 39.35
C ALA A 10 29.06 -18.58 39.19
N LEU A 11 28.98 -17.27 38.92
CA LEU A 11 27.75 -16.56 38.58
C LEU A 11 27.43 -16.76 37.08
N PRO A 12 26.22 -17.23 36.70
CA PRO A 12 25.87 -17.38 35.29
C PRO A 12 25.57 -16.00 34.67
N PHE A 13 26.33 -15.64 33.65
CA PHE A 13 26.12 -14.46 32.83
C PHE A 13 24.95 -14.74 31.87
N PHE A 14 23.77 -14.18 32.16
CA PHE A 14 22.57 -14.34 31.32
C PHE A 14 22.70 -13.40 30.11
N ALA A 15 23.15 -13.92 28.97
CA ALA A 15 23.23 -13.17 27.72
C ALA A 15 21.81 -12.95 27.17
N ILE A 16 21.33 -11.72 27.23
CA ILE A 16 20.08 -11.30 26.58
C ILE A 16 20.35 -11.29 25.07
N ALA A 17 19.85 -12.31 24.37
CA ALA A 17 19.85 -12.33 22.91
C ALA A 17 18.88 -11.25 22.41
N LEU A 18 19.42 -10.12 21.98
CA LEU A 18 18.70 -9.15 21.15
C LEU A 18 18.46 -9.79 19.78
N SER A 19 17.29 -10.38 19.59
CA SER A 19 16.84 -10.79 18.25
C SER A 19 16.71 -9.53 17.40
N PRO A 20 17.34 -9.46 16.21
CA PRO A 20 17.06 -8.38 15.28
C PRO A 20 15.58 -8.50 14.91
N ALA A 21 14.80 -7.45 15.21
CA ALA A 21 13.47 -7.31 14.64
C ALA A 21 13.65 -7.34 13.12
N MET A 22 13.24 -8.42 12.48
CA MET A 22 13.15 -8.44 11.03
C MET A 22 12.21 -7.30 10.67
N ALA A 23 12.76 -6.26 10.02
CA ALA A 23 11.95 -5.28 9.36
C ALA A 23 11.00 -6.07 8.46
N GLN A 24 9.70 -6.02 8.77
CA GLN A 24 8.68 -6.57 7.91
C GLN A 24 8.88 -5.83 6.58
N GLU A 25 9.51 -6.49 5.60
CA GLU A 25 9.49 -6.05 4.20
C GLU A 25 8.04 -5.67 3.94
N ASN A 26 7.79 -4.37 3.76
CA ASN A 26 6.43 -3.86 3.77
C ASN A 26 5.76 -4.41 2.51
N SER A 27 5.06 -5.53 2.70
CA SER A 27 4.38 -6.28 1.65
C SER A 27 3.21 -5.50 1.04
N MET A 28 2.94 -4.30 1.55
CA MET A 28 1.94 -3.38 1.02
C MET A 28 2.17 -3.16 -0.48
N GLY A 29 1.14 -3.49 -1.25
CA GLY A 29 1.06 -3.21 -2.68
C GLY A 29 -0.14 -2.35 -3.04
N PHE A 30 -1.03 -2.08 -2.08
CA PHE A 30 -2.25 -1.33 -2.28
C PHE A 30 -2.50 -0.38 -1.11
N PHE A 31 -2.90 0.84 -1.42
CA PHE A 31 -3.45 1.79 -0.45
C PHE A 31 -4.34 2.82 -1.14
N ILE A 32 -5.18 3.49 -0.37
CA ILE A 32 -5.94 4.68 -0.79
C ILE A 32 -5.20 5.90 -0.27
N THR A 33 -4.90 6.89 -1.10
CA THR A 33 -4.09 8.03 -0.67
C THR A 33 -4.72 8.77 0.52
N SER A 34 -3.99 8.91 1.63
CA SER A 34 -4.46 9.67 2.82
C SER A 34 -4.83 11.13 2.50
N ALA A 35 -4.08 11.73 1.57
CA ALA A 35 -4.23 13.09 1.09
C ALA A 35 -4.27 13.14 -0.45
N GLY A 36 -5.10 14.02 -0.99
CA GLY A 36 -5.07 14.36 -2.42
C GLY A 36 -3.90 15.29 -2.77
N SER A 37 -3.73 15.57 -4.06
CA SER A 37 -2.68 16.49 -4.55
C SER A 37 -2.89 17.95 -4.15
N GLY A 38 -4.08 18.31 -3.66
CA GLY A 38 -4.50 19.69 -3.41
C GLY A 38 -5.15 20.38 -4.62
N ASN A 39 -5.03 19.80 -5.82
CA ASN A 39 -5.54 20.37 -7.08
C ASN A 39 -6.70 19.56 -7.67
N GLY A 40 -7.43 18.81 -6.82
CA GLY A 40 -8.50 17.92 -7.27
C GLY A 40 -7.98 16.86 -8.25
N GLY A 41 -8.71 16.65 -9.34
CA GLY A 41 -8.32 15.70 -10.41
C GLY A 41 -7.15 16.16 -11.28
N ASN A 42 -6.65 17.39 -11.11
CA ASN A 42 -5.46 17.86 -11.83
C ASN A 42 -4.19 17.29 -11.16
N LEU A 43 -3.79 16.11 -11.59
CA LEU A 43 -2.65 15.37 -11.03
C LEU A 43 -1.35 15.55 -11.85
N GLY A 44 -1.35 16.38 -12.90
CA GLY A 44 -0.19 16.50 -13.80
C GLY A 44 0.01 15.27 -14.70
N GLY A 45 -1.10 14.64 -15.11
CA GLY A 45 -1.07 13.39 -15.88
C GLY A 45 -0.70 12.17 -15.03
N LEU A 46 -0.46 11.04 -15.70
CA LEU A 46 -0.13 9.79 -15.04
C LEU A 46 1.19 9.85 -14.27
N GLU A 47 2.18 10.57 -14.78
CA GLU A 47 3.48 10.71 -14.12
C GLU A 47 3.36 11.48 -12.80
N GLY A 48 2.61 12.59 -12.78
CA GLY A 48 2.38 13.34 -11.54
C GLY A 48 1.51 12.57 -10.54
N ALA A 49 0.53 11.79 -11.03
CA ALA A 49 -0.25 10.91 -10.18
C ALA A 49 0.60 9.78 -9.56
N ASP A 50 1.45 9.15 -10.35
CA ASP A 50 2.40 8.12 -9.89
C ASP A 50 3.37 8.69 -8.84
N ALA A 51 3.91 9.89 -9.09
CA ALA A 51 4.81 10.59 -8.17
C ALA A 51 4.12 10.92 -6.83
N HIS A 52 2.84 11.30 -6.85
CA HIS A 52 2.06 11.52 -5.63
C HIS A 52 1.92 10.24 -4.80
N CYS A 53 1.57 9.13 -5.45
CA CYS A 53 1.51 7.82 -4.79
C CYS A 53 2.87 7.39 -4.22
N ALA A 54 3.95 7.54 -5.00
CA ALA A 54 5.30 7.19 -4.55
C ALA A 54 5.69 8.00 -3.32
N LYS A 55 5.49 9.32 -3.33
CA LYS A 55 5.79 10.21 -2.20
C LYS A 55 5.07 9.78 -0.92
N LEU A 56 3.77 9.45 -1.00
CA LEU A 56 3.00 9.01 0.16
C LEU A 56 3.50 7.66 0.68
N ALA A 57 3.72 6.69 -0.21
CA ALA A 57 4.19 5.37 0.16
C ALA A 57 5.59 5.40 0.80
N GLU A 58 6.50 6.21 0.25
CA GLU A 58 7.85 6.44 0.82
C GLU A 58 7.76 7.07 2.22
N ALA A 59 6.88 8.07 2.41
CA ALA A 59 6.65 8.69 3.71
C ALA A 59 6.11 7.70 4.76
N ALA A 60 5.34 6.70 4.32
CA ALA A 60 4.86 5.59 5.14
C ALA A 60 5.90 4.45 5.32
N GLY A 61 7.11 4.62 4.79
CA GLY A 61 8.20 3.65 4.91
C GLY A 61 8.15 2.48 3.92
N SER A 62 7.31 2.55 2.88
CA SER A 62 7.35 1.59 1.78
C SER A 62 8.45 1.98 0.78
N THR A 63 9.52 1.19 0.73
CA THR A 63 10.67 1.39 -0.18
C THR A 63 10.82 0.21 -1.13
N GLY A 64 11.61 0.38 -2.20
CA GLY A 64 11.93 -0.72 -3.13
C GLY A 64 10.80 -1.13 -4.09
N ARG A 65 9.69 -0.38 -4.13
CA ARG A 65 8.54 -0.62 -5.02
C ARG A 65 8.31 0.57 -5.94
N THR A 66 7.94 0.28 -7.18
CA THR A 66 7.41 1.30 -8.08
C THR A 66 5.91 1.43 -7.87
N TRP A 67 5.49 2.60 -7.39
CA TRP A 67 4.08 2.92 -7.18
C TRP A 67 3.45 3.52 -8.43
N LYS A 68 2.24 3.08 -8.73
CA LYS A 68 1.43 3.56 -9.84
C LYS A 68 0.08 4.00 -9.31
N ALA A 69 -0.37 5.18 -9.72
CA ALA A 69 -1.73 5.59 -9.47
C ALA A 69 -2.67 4.71 -10.32
N TYR A 70 -3.72 4.18 -9.68
CA TYR A 70 -4.72 3.36 -10.36
C TYR A 70 -5.68 4.22 -11.18
N LEU A 71 -5.15 4.78 -12.26
CA LEU A 71 -5.80 5.72 -13.16
C LEU A 71 -5.62 5.27 -14.61
N SER A 72 -6.72 5.32 -15.37
CA SER A 72 -6.65 5.29 -16.82
C SER A 72 -6.66 6.71 -17.39
N THR A 73 -6.22 6.87 -18.63
CA THR A 73 -6.37 8.11 -19.39
C THR A 73 -7.48 8.00 -20.42
N GLN A 74 -7.86 9.15 -20.97
CA GLN A 74 -8.66 9.25 -22.17
C GLN A 74 -7.86 10.05 -23.20
N GLU A 75 -7.94 9.65 -24.46
CA GLU A 75 -7.29 10.32 -25.57
C GLU A 75 -8.29 10.40 -26.73
N ASP A 76 -8.28 11.50 -27.48
CA ASP A 76 -9.20 11.67 -28.60
C ASP A 76 -8.84 10.71 -29.74
N GLY A 77 -9.85 10.07 -30.33
CA GLY A 77 -9.72 9.22 -31.51
C GLY A 77 -9.03 7.87 -31.28
N LYS A 78 -8.63 7.53 -30.04
CA LYS A 78 -8.10 6.20 -29.71
C LYS A 78 -8.35 5.85 -28.25
N ARG A 79 -8.20 4.58 -27.91
CA ARG A 79 -8.28 4.12 -26.52
C ARG A 79 -7.11 4.72 -25.72
N GLY A 80 -7.41 5.27 -24.55
CA GLY A 80 -6.40 5.76 -23.61
C GLY A 80 -5.64 4.61 -22.93
N ILE A 81 -4.72 4.97 -22.03
CA ILE A 81 -3.90 4.02 -21.30
C ILE A 81 -4.72 3.42 -20.16
N SER A 82 -4.86 2.10 -20.11
CA SER A 82 -5.60 1.40 -19.06
C SER A 82 -4.82 1.32 -17.74
N ALA A 83 -5.49 1.53 -16.62
CA ALA A 83 -4.91 1.36 -15.28
C ALA A 83 -4.42 -0.08 -15.06
N ARG A 84 -5.21 -1.09 -15.50
CA ARG A 84 -4.87 -2.50 -15.31
C ARG A 84 -3.57 -2.93 -15.97
N ASP A 85 -3.18 -2.28 -17.07
CA ASP A 85 -1.99 -2.62 -17.84
C ASP A 85 -0.72 -1.99 -17.25
N ARG A 86 -0.88 -1.03 -16.34
CA ARG A 86 0.22 -0.27 -15.72
C ARG A 86 0.65 -0.81 -14.37
N ILE A 87 -0.24 -1.52 -13.69
CA ILE A 87 0.03 -2.09 -12.36
C ILE A 87 0.66 -3.49 -12.48
N GLY A 88 1.23 -3.98 -11.37
CA GLY A 88 1.74 -5.35 -11.30
C GLY A 88 0.65 -6.41 -11.47
N LYS A 89 1.02 -7.69 -11.37
CA LYS A 89 0.07 -8.81 -11.47
C LYS A 89 -0.51 -9.27 -10.13
N GLY A 90 -0.20 -8.56 -9.04
CA GLY A 90 -0.49 -8.99 -7.66
C GLY A 90 0.58 -9.94 -7.10
N PRO A 91 0.36 -10.46 -5.87
CA PRO A 91 -0.74 -10.12 -4.98
C PRO A 91 -0.59 -8.72 -4.39
N TRP A 92 -1.71 -8.10 -4.05
CA TRP A 92 -1.75 -6.81 -3.36
C TRP A 92 -2.23 -6.97 -1.94
N HIS A 93 -1.47 -6.41 -1.00
CA HIS A 93 -1.84 -6.32 0.42
C HIS A 93 -1.95 -4.85 0.82
N ASN A 94 -2.79 -4.54 1.79
CA ASN A 94 -2.85 -3.21 2.41
C ASN A 94 -1.69 -3.00 3.40
N ALA A 95 -1.62 -1.80 4.00
CA ALA A 95 -0.61 -1.42 4.98
C ALA A 95 -0.56 -2.34 6.23
N LYS A 96 -1.61 -3.12 6.50
CA LYS A 96 -1.67 -4.09 7.60
C LYS A 96 -1.37 -5.53 7.15
N GLY A 97 -0.94 -5.72 5.91
CA GLY A 97 -0.65 -7.05 5.35
C GLY A 97 -1.90 -7.87 5.03
N VAL A 98 -3.10 -7.26 5.00
CA VAL A 98 -4.33 -7.97 4.62
C VAL A 98 -4.42 -8.01 3.11
N LEU A 99 -4.70 -9.20 2.56
CA LEU A 99 -4.86 -9.41 1.12
C LEU A 99 -6.05 -8.61 0.58
N ILE A 100 -5.79 -7.81 -0.46
CA ILE A 100 -6.79 -7.07 -1.23
C ILE A 100 -7.20 -7.88 -2.46
N ALA A 101 -6.22 -8.39 -3.21
CA ALA A 101 -6.44 -9.28 -4.35
C ALA A 101 -5.19 -10.11 -4.64
N SER A 102 -5.37 -11.38 -5.02
CA SER A 102 -4.28 -12.29 -5.42
C SER A 102 -3.73 -11.97 -6.80
N ASP A 103 -4.59 -11.50 -7.71
CA ASP A 103 -4.32 -11.31 -9.12
C ASP A 103 -5.30 -10.29 -9.74
N LEU A 104 -5.05 -9.95 -11.01
CA LEU A 104 -5.85 -8.96 -11.75
C LEU A 104 -7.33 -9.35 -11.84
N ASP A 105 -7.64 -10.64 -11.98
CA ASP A 105 -9.03 -11.07 -12.13
C ASP A 105 -9.78 -10.88 -10.81
N GLN A 106 -9.19 -11.28 -9.68
CA GLN A 106 -9.77 -10.99 -8.37
C GLN A 106 -9.88 -9.48 -8.13
N LEU A 107 -8.88 -8.68 -8.53
CA LEU A 107 -8.89 -7.23 -8.35
C LEU A 107 -10.10 -6.57 -9.00
N HIS A 108 -10.55 -7.05 -10.17
CA HIS A 108 -11.65 -6.46 -10.93
C HIS A 108 -13.00 -7.15 -10.75
N LEU A 109 -13.03 -8.41 -10.29
CA LEU A 109 -14.27 -9.15 -10.08
C LEU A 109 -14.79 -9.07 -8.64
N ALA A 110 -13.91 -9.28 -7.67
CA ALA A 110 -14.28 -9.41 -6.26
C ALA A 110 -13.10 -9.12 -5.32
N PRO A 111 -12.56 -7.89 -5.33
CA PRO A 111 -11.49 -7.53 -4.43
C PRO A 111 -11.99 -7.48 -2.98
N ASN A 112 -11.11 -7.74 -2.03
CA ASN A 112 -11.36 -7.49 -0.60
C ASN A 112 -11.22 -5.99 -0.30
N LEU A 113 -12.01 -5.15 -0.97
CA LEU A 113 -11.99 -3.69 -0.85
C LEU A 113 -13.26 -3.21 -0.15
N VAL A 114 -13.27 -3.31 1.18
CA VAL A 114 -14.35 -2.84 2.06
C VAL A 114 -13.80 -1.80 3.04
N LYS A 115 -14.67 -1.12 3.82
CA LYS A 115 -14.24 -0.03 4.74
C LYS A 115 -13.08 -0.44 5.66
N SER A 116 -13.09 -1.67 6.17
CA SER A 116 -12.05 -2.16 7.08
C SER A 116 -10.72 -2.52 6.43
N THR A 117 -10.68 -2.69 5.10
CA THR A 117 -9.50 -3.17 4.36
C THR A 117 -8.95 -2.13 3.37
N GLY A 118 -9.79 -1.23 2.87
CA GLY A 118 -9.40 -0.03 2.12
C GLY A 118 -8.76 0.99 3.05
N LEU A 119 -7.48 0.80 3.35
CA LEU A 119 -6.70 1.63 4.24
C LEU A 119 -5.81 2.60 3.45
N ASP A 120 -5.40 3.67 4.12
CA ASP A 120 -4.33 4.52 3.61
C ASP A 120 -2.95 3.86 3.74
N GLU A 121 -1.93 4.52 3.18
CA GLU A 121 -0.55 4.04 3.20
C GLU A 121 0.01 3.85 4.62
N ASN A 122 -0.60 4.50 5.62
CA ASN A 122 -0.24 4.42 7.03
C ASN A 122 -1.10 3.41 7.81
N GLY A 123 -2.05 2.73 7.16
CA GLY A 123 -2.95 1.77 7.77
C GLY A 123 -4.17 2.37 8.48
N ASN A 124 -4.47 3.64 8.23
CA ASN A 124 -5.66 4.30 8.76
C ASN A 124 -6.88 4.05 7.88
N LEU A 125 -8.07 4.15 8.49
CA LEU A 125 -9.33 4.11 7.77
C LEU A 125 -9.53 5.40 6.98
N ILE A 126 -10.07 5.28 5.77
CA ILE A 126 -10.56 6.42 5.00
C ILE A 126 -11.96 6.80 5.51
N ASN A 127 -12.18 8.10 5.73
CA ASN A 127 -13.51 8.62 6.04
C ASN A 127 -14.51 8.21 4.96
N GLY A 128 -15.62 7.58 5.37
CA GLY A 128 -16.68 7.20 4.46
C GLY A 128 -18.04 7.70 4.94
N ARG A 129 -19.09 6.98 4.55
CA ARG A 129 -20.45 7.24 5.00
C ARG A 129 -20.51 7.30 6.54
N GLY A 130 -21.01 8.41 7.07
CA GLY A 130 -21.12 8.69 8.50
C GLY A 130 -19.99 9.53 9.09
N ASP A 131 -18.85 9.66 8.40
CA ASP A 131 -17.70 10.44 8.85
C ASP A 131 -17.75 11.88 8.32
N LYS A 132 -17.00 12.81 8.96
CA LYS A 132 -16.90 14.21 8.54
C LYS A 132 -15.43 14.63 8.34
N PRO A 133 -15.04 15.16 7.17
CA PRO A 133 -15.80 15.16 5.92
C PRO A 133 -15.98 13.73 5.36
N ASN A 134 -17.05 13.49 4.61
CA ASN A 134 -17.26 12.23 3.91
C ASN A 134 -16.37 12.16 2.65
N LYS A 135 -15.57 11.11 2.49
CA LYS A 135 -14.70 10.87 1.33
C LYS A 135 -15.11 9.57 0.61
N HIS A 136 -16.33 9.53 0.08
CA HIS A 136 -16.91 8.30 -0.48
C HIS A 136 -16.45 7.95 -1.91
N ASP A 137 -15.86 8.89 -2.64
CA ASP A 137 -15.48 8.71 -4.04
C ASP A 137 -13.96 8.62 -4.20
N ILE A 138 -13.52 7.76 -5.10
CA ILE A 138 -12.11 7.62 -5.51
C ILE A 138 -12.06 7.75 -7.03
N LEU A 139 -11.22 8.66 -7.50
CA LEU A 139 -11.00 8.86 -8.94
C LEU A 139 -10.20 7.69 -9.51
N THR A 140 -10.75 7.03 -10.53
CA THR A 140 -10.04 5.97 -11.29
C THR A 140 -10.01 6.26 -12.78
N GLY A 141 -11.02 6.95 -13.34
CA GLY A 141 -11.14 7.17 -14.79
C GLY A 141 -11.18 5.88 -15.60
N THR A 142 -11.58 4.77 -14.98
CA THR A 142 -11.40 3.42 -15.50
C THR A 142 -12.74 2.67 -15.53
N MET A 143 -12.90 1.74 -16.48
CA MET A 143 -14.02 0.80 -16.53
C MET A 143 -13.95 -0.23 -15.40
N ALA A 144 -15.03 -0.97 -15.15
CA ALA A 144 -15.07 -2.00 -14.09
C ALA A 144 -13.99 -3.07 -14.25
N ASP A 145 -13.61 -3.39 -15.50
CA ASP A 145 -12.54 -4.34 -15.83
C ASP A 145 -11.14 -3.71 -15.77
N GLY A 146 -10.98 -2.47 -15.30
CA GLY A 146 -9.67 -1.86 -15.22
C GLY A 146 -9.14 -1.27 -16.53
N THR A 147 -9.93 -1.29 -17.61
CA THR A 147 -9.54 -0.70 -18.91
C THR A 147 -9.90 0.78 -19.02
N ALA A 148 -9.17 1.50 -19.87
CA ALA A 148 -9.54 2.87 -20.23
C ALA A 148 -10.91 2.93 -20.94
N TYR A 149 -11.58 4.07 -20.91
CA TYR A 149 -12.78 4.28 -21.73
C TYR A 149 -12.41 4.27 -23.21
N PHE A 150 -13.32 3.76 -24.05
CA PHE A 150 -13.20 3.94 -25.49
C PHE A 150 -13.46 5.42 -25.84
N PRO A 151 -12.84 5.94 -26.91
CA PRO A 151 -13.20 7.23 -27.46
C PRO A 151 -14.67 7.20 -27.90
N ASN A 152 -15.38 8.31 -27.70
CA ASN A 152 -16.71 8.51 -28.24
C ASN A 152 -16.67 8.71 -29.76
#